data_AF-A0A4U8W4W1-F1
#
_entry.id   AF-A0A4U8W4W1-F1
#
_cell.length_a   1.000
_cell.length_b   1.000
_cell.length_c   1.000
_cell.angle_alpha   90.00
_cell.angle_beta   90.00
_cell.angle_gamma   90.00
#
_symmetry.space_group_name_H-M   'P 1'
#
loop_
_entity.id
_entity.type
_entity.pdbx_description
1 polymer ?
#
loop_
_entity_poly.entity_id
_entity_poly.type
_entity_poly.pdbx_seq_one_letter_code
_entity_poly.pdbx_strand_id
1 'polypeptide(L)'
;MNVEKLRTIDDWAAFYRHEFGLVVTERGGFVMLPITARACVIHLPTWRAEQVRAALRQQGVRVPMLARQIRWSFLATPDSRPGAQIMEVLNRLDIGIPAVGSAVMLPTGLGRWTREGCHWIEPPERGTPLPPLSTIVTAALAVGSDRPD
;
A
#
# COMPACT_ATOMS: atom_id res chain seq x y z
N MET A 1 15.20 15.07 7.01
CA MET A 1 14.68 15.08 8.40
C MET A 1 15.29 13.90 9.13
N ASN A 2 15.80 14.04 10.36
CA ASN A 2 16.39 12.88 11.07
C ASN A 2 15.26 12.04 11.70
N VAL A 3 15.10 10.80 11.24
CA VAL A 3 14.02 9.87 11.66
C VAL A 3 14.09 9.57 13.17
N GLU A 4 15.29 9.61 13.77
CA GLU A 4 15.51 9.40 15.21
C GLU A 4 14.94 10.52 16.08
N LYS A 5 14.55 11.65 15.48
CA LYS A 5 13.95 12.80 16.17
C LYS A 5 12.42 12.85 16.05
N LEU A 6 11.78 11.91 15.34
CA LEU A 6 10.33 11.85 15.21
C LEU A 6 9.72 11.32 16.52
N ARG A 7 9.14 12.23 17.31
CA ARG A 7 8.63 11.90 18.66
C ARG A 7 7.11 11.86 18.73
N THR A 8 6.45 12.56 17.82
CA THR A 8 4.99 12.69 17.80
C THR A 8 4.38 12.16 16.50
N ILE A 9 3.08 11.90 16.53
CA ILE A 9 2.33 11.48 15.33
C ILE A 9 2.33 12.59 14.28
N ASP A 10 2.32 13.86 14.71
CA ASP A 10 2.42 15.00 13.81
C ASP A 10 3.78 15.08 13.12
N ASP A 11 4.87 14.76 13.82
CA ASP A 11 6.20 14.66 13.20
C ASP A 11 6.23 13.58 12.12
N TRP A 12 5.61 12.43 12.38
CA TRP A 12 5.49 11.36 11.39
C TRP A 12 4.59 11.76 10.22
N ALA A 13 3.45 12.41 10.48
CA ALA A 13 2.59 12.92 9.42
C ALA A 13 3.32 13.94 8.53
N ALA A 14 4.09 14.84 9.14
CA ALA A 14 4.94 15.78 8.42
C ALA A 14 6.03 15.04 7.62
N PHE A 15 6.69 14.04 8.22
CA PHE A 15 7.68 13.20 7.53
C PHE A 15 7.09 12.58 6.27
N TYR A 16 5.93 11.93 6.37
CA TYR A 16 5.27 11.28 5.24
C TYR A 16 4.89 12.25 4.12
N ARG A 17 4.43 13.46 4.46
CA ARG A 17 4.14 14.50 3.49
C ARG A 17 5.40 15.00 2.78
N HIS A 18 6.47 15.27 3.54
CA HIS A 18 7.69 15.86 3.00
C HIS A 18 8.57 14.87 2.23
N GLU A 19 8.75 13.67 2.80
CA GLU A 19 9.64 12.67 2.25
C GLU A 19 8.96 11.87 1.15
N PHE A 20 7.69 11.48 1.34
CA PHE A 20 6.99 10.56 0.44
C PHE A 20 5.87 11.23 -0.37
N GLY A 21 5.60 12.52 -0.17
CA GLY A 21 4.52 13.22 -0.87
C GLY A 21 3.12 12.71 -0.52
N LEU A 22 2.98 11.89 0.53
CA LEU A 22 1.71 11.28 0.90
C LEU A 22 0.84 12.27 1.67
N VAL A 23 -0.40 12.45 1.22
CA VAL A 23 -1.40 13.29 1.91
C VAL A 23 -1.97 12.51 3.08
N VAL A 24 -1.26 12.48 4.20
CA VAL A 24 -1.68 11.79 5.44
C VAL A 24 -2.27 12.73 6.47
N THR A 25 -3.04 12.18 7.41
CA THR A 25 -3.66 12.89 8.53
C THR A 25 -3.42 12.16 9.84
N GLU A 26 -3.35 12.89 10.95
CA GLU A 26 -3.48 12.30 12.28
C GLU A 26 -4.94 11.92 12.52
N ARG A 27 -5.18 10.72 13.07
CA ARG A 27 -6.49 10.31 13.56
C ARG A 27 -6.35 9.28 14.68
N GLY A 28 -6.77 9.64 15.89
CA GLY A 28 -6.84 8.72 17.03
C GLY A 28 -5.46 8.28 17.53
N GLY A 29 -4.44 9.12 17.38
CA GLY A 29 -3.05 8.83 17.75
C GLY A 29 -2.29 8.00 16.71
N PHE A 30 -2.75 7.99 15.45
CA PHE A 30 -2.09 7.26 14.36
C PHE A 30 -1.97 8.13 13.11
N VAL A 31 -0.94 7.85 12.30
CA VAL A 31 -0.85 8.40 10.95
C VAL A 31 -1.73 7.56 10.02
N MET A 32 -2.67 8.21 9.35
CA MET A 32 -3.60 7.58 8.43
C MET A 32 -3.41 8.14 7.03
N LEU A 33 -3.31 7.25 6.03
CA LEU A 33 -3.39 7.56 4.61
C LEU A 33 -4.86 7.43 4.15
N PRO A 34 -5.57 8.54 3.90
CA PRO A 34 -6.93 8.50 3.39
C PRO A 34 -6.97 7.95 1.97
N ILE A 35 -7.97 7.12 1.68
CA ILE A 35 -8.23 6.62 0.33
C ILE A 35 -9.05 7.66 -0.43
N THR A 36 -8.46 8.21 -1.48
CA THR A 36 -8.97 9.35 -2.25
C THR A 36 -8.79 9.11 -3.74
N ALA A 37 -9.15 10.10 -4.57
CA ALA A 37 -8.83 10.09 -6.00
C ALA A 37 -7.33 10.24 -6.31
N ARG A 38 -6.47 10.54 -5.32
CA ARG A 38 -5.02 10.73 -5.50
C ARG A 38 -4.17 9.57 -5.00
N ALA A 39 -4.71 8.78 -4.08
CA ALA A 39 -4.03 7.61 -3.52
C ALA A 39 -5.08 6.58 -3.11
N CYS A 40 -4.85 5.34 -3.49
CA CYS A 40 -5.58 4.17 -3.01
C CYS A 40 -4.62 3.07 -2.60
N VAL A 41 -5.20 2.00 -2.06
CA VAL A 41 -4.48 0.81 -1.63
C VAL A 41 -5.15 -0.42 -2.21
N ILE A 42 -4.36 -1.44 -2.53
CA ILE A 42 -4.84 -2.78 -2.83
C ILE A 42 -4.25 -3.76 -1.81
N HIS A 43 -5.13 -4.53 -1.19
CA HIS A 43 -4.81 -5.52 -0.18
C HIS A 43 -4.71 -6.89 -0.83
N LEU A 44 -3.62 -7.60 -0.58
CA LEU A 44 -3.40 -8.97 -1.07
C LEU A 44 -2.95 -9.87 0.08
N PRO A 45 -3.34 -11.16 0.10
CA PRO A 45 -2.73 -12.14 0.99
C PRO A 45 -1.22 -12.18 0.79
N THR A 46 -0.45 -12.39 1.85
CA THR A 46 1.02 -12.27 1.83
C THR A 46 1.67 -13.09 0.71
N TRP A 47 1.29 -14.36 0.54
CA TRP A 47 1.86 -15.24 -0.49
C TRP A 47 1.63 -14.69 -1.91
N ARG A 48 0.43 -14.17 -2.18
CA ARG A 48 0.10 -13.58 -3.48
C ARG A 48 0.80 -12.25 -3.66
N ALA A 49 0.90 -11.44 -2.60
CA ALA A 49 1.62 -10.18 -2.61
C ALA A 49 3.09 -10.36 -3.02
N GLU A 50 3.75 -11.42 -2.54
CA GLU A 50 5.12 -11.74 -2.94
C GLU A 50 5.23 -12.07 -4.44
N GLN A 51 4.31 -12.87 -4.97
CA GLN A 51 4.25 -13.18 -6.41
C GLN A 51 3.98 -11.92 -7.25
N VAL A 52 3.02 -11.08 -6.85
CA VAL A 52 2.71 -9.82 -7.54
C VAL A 52 3.89 -8.87 -7.51
N ARG A 53 4.57 -8.74 -6.36
CA ARG A 53 5.80 -7.95 -6.25
C ARG A 53 6.88 -8.46 -7.20
N ALA A 54 7.09 -9.77 -7.30
CA ALA A 54 8.07 -10.35 -8.19
C ALA A 54 7.74 -10.05 -9.67
N ALA A 55 6.47 -10.21 -10.07
CA ALA A 55 6.01 -9.90 -11.42
C ALA A 55 6.19 -8.42 -11.78
N LEU A 56 5.80 -7.51 -10.87
CA LEU A 56 5.97 -6.06 -11.06
C LEU A 56 7.46 -5.68 -11.17
N ARG A 57 8.34 -6.28 -10.35
CA ARG A 57 9.79 -6.05 -10.45
C ARG A 57 10.36 -6.53 -11.78
N GLN A 58 9.90 -7.67 -12.31
CA GLN A 58 10.31 -8.14 -13.64
C GLN A 58 9.89 -7.18 -14.76
N GLN A 59 8.78 -6.46 -14.57
CA GLN A 59 8.30 -5.41 -15.47
C GLN A 59 8.99 -4.05 -15.24
N GLY A 60 9.94 -3.96 -14.30
CA GLY A 60 10.59 -2.70 -13.93
C GLY A 60 9.69 -1.74 -13.13
N VAL A 61 8.55 -2.21 -12.64
CA VAL A 61 7.58 -1.40 -11.88
C VAL A 61 7.89 -1.50 -10.39
N ARG A 62 8.30 -0.37 -9.82
CA ARG A 62 8.54 -0.23 -8.38
C ARG A 62 7.23 0.18 -7.69
N VAL A 63 6.81 -0.56 -6.65
CA VAL A 63 5.54 -0.28 -5.96
C VAL A 63 5.77 -0.15 -4.46
N PRO A 64 5.37 0.99 -3.84
CA PRO A 64 5.42 1.10 -2.39
C PRO A 64 4.40 0.18 -1.74
N MET A 65 4.83 -0.60 -0.74
CA MET A 65 3.95 -1.57 -0.10
C MET A 65 4.25 -1.79 1.38
N LEU A 66 3.18 -1.94 2.15
CA LEU A 66 3.21 -2.24 3.57
C LEU A 66 2.94 -3.72 3.79
N ALA A 67 3.76 -4.39 4.57
CA ALA A 67 3.38 -5.65 5.18
C ALA A 67 2.55 -5.43 6.44
N ARG A 68 1.52 -6.24 6.62
CA ARG A 68 0.72 -6.40 7.84
C ARG A 68 0.65 -7.88 8.19
N GLN A 69 0.10 -8.22 9.36
CA GLN A 69 0.07 -9.60 9.88
C GLN A 69 -0.36 -10.67 8.85
N ILE A 70 -1.47 -10.46 8.13
CA ILE A 70 -2.02 -11.48 7.20
C ILE A 70 -2.05 -11.06 5.73
N ARG A 71 -1.66 -9.81 5.43
CA ARG A 71 -1.81 -9.22 4.10
C ARG A 71 -0.81 -8.12 3.86
N TRP A 72 -0.47 -7.88 2.60
CA TRP A 72 0.25 -6.68 2.20
C TRP A 72 -0.71 -5.66 1.60
N SER A 73 -0.29 -4.40 1.61
CA SER A 73 -1.05 -3.25 1.13
C SER A 73 -0.18 -2.48 0.15
N PHE A 74 -0.45 -2.58 -1.14
CA PHE A 74 0.27 -1.85 -2.18
C PHE A 74 -0.38 -0.49 -2.36
N LEU A 75 0.43 0.56 -2.45
CA LEU A 75 -0.04 1.93 -2.69
C LEU A 75 -0.07 2.19 -4.19
N ALA A 76 -1.13 2.86 -4.64
CA ALA A 76 -1.36 3.16 -6.05
C ALA A 76 -2.04 4.52 -6.24
N THR A 77 -1.93 5.05 -7.45
CA THR A 77 -2.78 6.14 -7.92
C THR A 77 -4.02 5.54 -8.59
N PRO A 78 -5.25 5.94 -8.22
CA PRO A 78 -6.45 5.51 -8.94
C PRO A 78 -6.45 6.08 -10.36
N ASP A 79 -6.41 5.22 -11.36
CA ASP A 79 -6.50 5.55 -12.78
C ASP A 79 -7.75 4.95 -13.45
N SER A 80 -8.32 3.92 -12.83
CA SER A 80 -9.59 3.31 -13.21
C SER A 80 -10.26 2.69 -11.98
N ARG A 81 -11.58 2.48 -12.04
CA ARG A 81 -12.28 1.62 -11.09
C ARG A 81 -12.53 0.27 -11.75
N PRO A 82 -12.09 -0.85 -11.16
CA PRO A 82 -12.40 -2.16 -11.72
C PRO A 82 -13.92 -2.34 -11.85
N GLY A 83 -14.36 -2.83 -13.00
CA GLY A 83 -15.77 -3.16 -13.23
C GLY A 83 -16.23 -4.32 -12.34
N ALA A 84 -17.55 -4.53 -12.25
CA ALA A 84 -18.14 -5.54 -11.36
C ALA A 84 -17.56 -6.95 -11.55
N GLN A 85 -17.34 -7.37 -12.80
CA GLN A 85 -16.75 -8.67 -13.11
C GLN A 85 -15.31 -8.81 -12.60
N ILE A 86 -14.50 -7.76 -12.76
CA ILE A 86 -13.12 -7.77 -12.24
C ILE A 86 -13.15 -7.77 -10.71
N MET A 87 -14.02 -6.98 -10.08
CA MET A 87 -14.17 -6.97 -8.63
C MET A 87 -14.57 -8.35 -8.08
N GLU A 88 -15.44 -9.10 -8.77
CA GLU A 88 -15.79 -10.46 -8.38
C GLU A 88 -14.59 -11.41 -8.44
N VAL A 89 -13.77 -11.32 -9.49
CA VAL A 89 -12.53 -12.10 -9.59
C VAL A 89 -11.56 -11.72 -8.48
N LEU A 90 -11.33 -10.43 -8.22
CA LEU A 90 -10.45 -9.96 -7.14
C LEU A 90 -10.91 -10.49 -5.78
N ASN A 91 -12.22 -10.45 -5.49
CA ASN A 91 -12.77 -10.98 -4.26
C ASN A 91 -12.52 -12.49 -4.10
N ARG A 92 -12.65 -13.28 -5.18
CA ARG A 92 -12.33 -14.72 -5.17
C ARG A 92 -10.85 -15.01 -4.90
N LEU A 93 -9.97 -14.05 -5.18
CA LEU A 93 -8.52 -14.15 -4.96
C LEU A 93 -8.09 -13.57 -3.59
N ASP A 94 -9.05 -13.23 -2.73
CA ASP A 94 -8.86 -12.51 -1.46
C ASP A 94 -8.19 -11.12 -1.62
N ILE A 95 -8.41 -10.48 -2.78
CA ILE A 95 -7.88 -9.16 -3.09
C ILE A 95 -8.92 -8.08 -2.83
N GLY A 96 -8.61 -7.15 -1.94
CA GLY A 96 -9.50 -6.07 -1.55
C GLY A 96 -9.00 -4.69 -1.97
N ILE A 97 -9.88 -3.87 -2.52
CA ILE A 97 -9.60 -2.44 -2.79
C ILE A 97 -10.53 -1.61 -1.88
N PRO A 98 -10.02 -0.97 -0.82
CA PRO A 98 -10.85 -0.16 0.05
C PRO A 98 -11.53 0.99 -0.69
N ALA A 99 -12.76 1.32 -0.28
CA ALA A 99 -13.54 2.40 -0.88
C ALA A 99 -12.96 3.79 -0.53
N VAL A 100 -13.25 4.78 -1.38
CA VAL A 100 -12.98 6.19 -1.08
C VAL A 100 -13.66 6.59 0.21
N GLY A 101 -12.96 7.35 1.06
CA GLY A 101 -13.40 7.72 2.40
C GLY A 101 -12.94 6.75 3.49
N SER A 102 -12.41 5.59 3.13
CA SER A 102 -11.64 4.76 4.09
C SER A 102 -10.21 5.30 4.28
N ALA A 103 -9.45 4.68 5.18
CA ALA A 103 -8.05 5.06 5.42
C ALA A 103 -7.21 3.84 5.82
N VAL A 104 -5.91 3.90 5.53
CA VAL A 104 -4.93 2.88 5.87
C VAL A 104 -3.91 3.47 6.83
N MET A 105 -3.69 2.81 7.97
CA MET A 105 -2.72 3.23 8.99
C MET A 105 -1.28 3.08 8.48
N LEU A 106 -0.43 4.08 8.64
CA LEU A 106 0.99 4.01 8.28
C LEU A 106 1.86 3.77 9.52
N PRO A 107 3.00 3.06 9.38
CA PRO A 107 3.87 2.80 10.50
C PRO A 107 4.54 4.08 11.01
N THR A 108 4.68 4.22 12.33
CA THR A 108 5.51 5.29 12.92
C THR A 108 6.87 4.71 13.31
N GLY A 109 7.57 4.20 12.30
CA GLY A 109 8.88 3.55 12.41
C GLY A 109 9.32 3.03 11.05
N LEU A 110 10.64 2.96 10.82
CA LEU A 110 11.21 2.36 9.60
C LEU A 110 11.66 0.91 9.81
N GLY A 111 11.61 0.41 11.05
CA GLY A 111 11.90 -0.98 11.38
C GLY A 111 10.73 -1.92 11.09
N ARG A 112 11.01 -3.23 11.13
CA ARG A 112 10.02 -4.30 10.91
C ARG A 112 8.93 -4.36 12.00
N TRP A 113 9.26 -3.91 13.20
CA TRP A 113 8.37 -3.95 14.37
C TRP A 113 7.93 -2.54 14.71
N THR A 114 6.64 -2.26 14.50
CA THR A 114 6.01 -0.99 14.83
C THR A 114 4.76 -1.26 15.66
N ARG A 115 4.31 -0.24 16.40
CA ARG A 115 3.10 -0.30 17.22
C ARG A 115 1.86 -0.60 16.36
N GLU A 116 1.87 -0.16 15.10
CA GLU A 116 0.76 -0.29 14.16
C GLU A 116 0.62 -1.70 13.58
N GLY A 117 1.55 -2.62 13.90
CA GLY A 117 1.57 -3.97 13.36
C GLY A 117 1.78 -4.01 11.84
N CYS A 118 2.41 -2.97 11.28
CA CYS A 118 2.74 -2.88 9.87
C CYS A 118 4.13 -2.29 9.65
N HIS A 119 4.79 -2.62 8.54
CA HIS A 119 6.07 -2.03 8.18
C HIS A 119 6.19 -1.92 6.67
N TRP A 120 7.05 -1.02 6.20
CA TRP A 120 7.36 -0.94 4.78
C TRP A 120 8.15 -2.18 4.37
N ILE A 121 7.63 -2.93 3.39
CA ILE A 121 8.46 -3.83 2.59
C ILE A 121 9.25 -3.00 1.58
N GLU A 122 8.59 -1.99 1.04
CA GLU A 122 9.19 -1.02 0.15
C GLU A 122 8.54 0.34 0.41
N PRO A 123 9.27 1.32 0.97
CA PRO A 123 8.72 2.64 1.20
C PRO A 123 8.54 3.40 -0.12
N PRO A 124 7.64 4.39 -0.16
CA PRO A 124 7.61 5.33 -1.27
C PRO A 124 8.94 6.07 -1.39
N GLU A 125 9.23 6.55 -2.59
CA GLU A 125 10.42 7.32 -2.87
C GLU A 125 10.03 8.77 -3.19
N ARG A 126 10.84 9.70 -2.68
CA ARG A 126 10.60 11.12 -2.87
C ARG A 126 10.61 11.48 -4.37
N GLY A 127 9.54 12.12 -4.83
CA GLY A 127 9.43 12.57 -6.21
C GLY A 127 9.03 11.49 -7.22
N THR A 128 8.88 10.23 -6.77
CA THR A 128 8.40 9.13 -7.62
C THR A 128 6.88 9.01 -7.46
N PRO A 129 6.09 9.08 -8.54
CA PRO A 129 4.65 8.92 -8.46
C PRO A 129 4.27 7.49 -8.06
N LEU A 130 3.14 7.33 -7.37
CA LEU A 130 2.57 6.01 -7.13
C LEU A 130 2.14 5.38 -8.47
N PRO A 131 2.38 4.07 -8.66
CA PRO A 131 2.00 3.38 -9.88
C PRO A 131 0.47 3.39 -10.08
N PRO A 132 -0.03 3.28 -11.32
CA PRO A 132 -1.46 3.16 -11.58
C PRO A 132 -2.07 1.91 -10.92
N LEU A 133 -3.31 2.03 -10.42
CA LEU A 133 -4.05 0.91 -9.83
C LEU A 133 -4.23 -0.22 -10.84
N SER A 134 -4.54 0.11 -12.10
CA SER A 134 -4.68 -0.88 -13.19
C SER A 134 -3.44 -1.75 -13.35
N THR A 135 -2.23 -1.19 -13.24
CA THR A 135 -0.96 -1.93 -13.34
C THR A 135 -0.88 -3.03 -12.29
N ILE A 136 -1.22 -2.71 -11.03
CA ILE A 136 -1.17 -3.69 -9.95
C ILE A 136 -2.28 -4.73 -10.09
N VAL A 137 -3.49 -4.31 -10.48
CA VAL A 137 -4.62 -5.22 -10.74
C VAL A 137 -4.28 -6.19 -11.86
N THR A 138 -3.74 -5.73 -12.98
CA THR A 138 -3.30 -6.59 -14.08
C THR A 138 -2.24 -7.58 -13.63
N ALA A 139 -1.23 -7.14 -12.88
CA ALA A 139 -0.23 -8.05 -12.32
C ALA A 139 -0.85 -9.07 -11.36
N ALA A 140 -1.80 -8.64 -10.52
CA ALA A 140 -2.48 -9.49 -9.57
C ALA A 140 -3.40 -10.55 -10.20
N LEU A 141 -3.98 -10.25 -11.36
CA LEU A 141 -4.76 -11.19 -12.16
C LEU A 141 -3.87 -12.14 -12.98
N ALA A 142 -2.67 -11.70 -13.35
CA ALA A 142 -1.72 -12.49 -14.12
C ALA A 142 -0.97 -13.52 -13.26
N VAL A 143 -0.72 -13.23 -11.98
CA VAL A 143 -0.21 -14.25 -11.06
C VAL A 143 -1.32 -15.25 -10.76
N GLY A 144 -1.07 -16.52 -11.06
CA GLY A 144 -2.06 -17.59 -10.96
C GLY A 144 -2.64 -17.79 -9.56
N SER A 145 -3.54 -18.76 -9.45
CA SER A 145 -4.19 -19.10 -8.17
C SER A 145 -3.41 -20.13 -7.33
N ASP A 146 -2.23 -20.55 -7.76
CA ASP A 146 -1.42 -21.54 -7.04
C ASP A 146 -0.92 -20.95 -5.72
N ARG A 147 -1.69 -21.26 -4.67
CA ARG A 147 -1.30 -21.08 -3.29
C ARG A 147 -0.28 -22.18 -2.98
N PRO A 148 0.94 -21.85 -2.51
CA PRO A 148 1.86 -22.87 -2.02
C PRO A 148 1.18 -23.65 -0.88
N ASP A 149 1.23 -24.98 -0.95
CA ASP A 149 0.73 -25.90 0.08
C ASP A 149 1.53 -25.78 1.39
#